data_AF-A0A3A4NRC6-F1
#
_entry.id   AF-A0A3A4NRC6-F1
#
_cell.length_a   1.000
_cell.length_b   1.000
_cell.length_c   1.000
_cell.angle_alpha   90.00
_cell.angle_beta   90.00
_cell.angle_gamma   90.00
#
_symmetry.space_group_name_H-M   'P 1'
#
loop_
_entity.id
_entity.type
_entity.pdbx_description
1 polymer ?
#
loop_
_entity_poly.entity_id
_entity_poly.type
_entity_poly.pdbx_seq_one_letter_code
_entity_poly.pdbx_strand_id
1 'polypeptide(L)'
;MRASRGMWIIVLAILAAGGFAVCAPDAAAARAALAPEDCVKCHEAPPADVAEGGGKHKSDVTCLDCHAGHRPASKSNIPRCAQCHEGKPHYGLKSCLECHRNPHKPVQSLVLAPKTTEPCLTCHTDQAKQLKENPSRHSGQFCTNCHDVHRKVPDCVKCHRPHSAEMAQGDCRKCHKAHRPKAVAYGADVPNRDCGACHKQALALLSATETKHKSVACVKCHENRHKAVPECQQCHGSKHPAAMMKKFPKCGMCHNVAHDLNHWPEGAAPVKSKAAPAKSGKKKP
;
A
#
# COMPACT_ATOMS: atom_id res chain seq x y z
N MET A 1 77.68 64.57 60.23
CA MET A 1 79.16 64.61 60.23
C MET A 1 79.68 63.20 59.99
N ARG A 2 80.68 63.04 59.09
CA ARG A 2 81.48 61.84 58.74
C ARG A 2 80.69 60.67 58.11
N ALA A 3 80.78 60.36 56.82
CA ALA A 3 81.92 60.01 55.96
C ALA A 3 82.69 58.74 56.38
N SER A 4 82.53 57.66 55.60
CA SER A 4 83.51 56.61 55.24
C SER A 4 82.79 55.57 54.35
N ARG A 5 82.95 55.53 53.02
CA ARG A 5 84.07 54.99 52.20
C ARG A 5 84.44 53.52 52.51
N GLY A 6 84.09 52.63 51.59
CA GLY A 6 84.62 51.27 51.38
C GLY A 6 84.01 50.70 50.09
N MET A 7 84.65 50.84 48.93
CA MET A 7 85.64 49.93 48.32
C MET A 7 85.02 48.62 47.77
N TRP A 8 84.73 48.67 46.47
CA TRP A 8 84.91 47.65 45.42
C TRP A 8 84.95 46.16 45.79
N ILE A 9 84.14 45.35 45.10
CA ILE A 9 84.59 44.24 44.23
C ILE A 9 83.44 43.86 43.30
N ILE A 10 83.69 44.00 41.99
CA ILE A 10 82.85 43.52 40.89
C ILE A 10 83.23 42.05 40.66
N VAL A 11 82.29 41.11 40.88
CA VAL A 11 82.42 39.73 40.40
C VAL A 11 81.49 39.57 39.21
N LEU A 12 82.09 39.61 38.02
CA LEU A 12 81.45 39.32 36.74
C LEU A 12 81.32 37.79 36.62
N ALA A 13 80.13 37.26 36.95
CA ALA A 13 79.80 35.86 36.70
C ALA A 13 79.45 35.69 35.21
N ILE A 14 80.38 35.14 34.44
CA ILE A 14 80.17 34.74 33.04
C ILE A 14 79.26 33.50 33.05
N LEU A 15 77.96 33.72 32.83
CA LEU A 15 76.99 32.67 32.52
C LEU A 15 77.18 32.24 31.06
N ALA A 16 77.90 31.13 30.86
CA ALA A 16 77.94 30.44 29.58
C ALA A 16 76.57 29.81 29.30
N ALA A 17 75.75 30.50 28.50
CA ALA A 17 74.50 29.97 27.96
C ALA A 17 74.83 28.88 26.92
N GLY A 18 74.91 27.64 27.39
CA GLY A 18 74.86 26.45 26.53
C GLY A 18 73.45 26.32 25.96
N GLY A 19 73.26 26.80 24.73
CA GLY A 19 72.03 26.62 23.96
C GLY A 19 71.83 25.15 23.62
N PHE A 20 71.05 24.44 24.43
CA PHE A 20 70.41 23.20 23.99
C PHE A 20 69.31 23.58 23.00
N ALA A 21 69.59 23.38 21.72
CA ALA A 21 68.57 23.38 20.68
C ALA A 21 67.61 22.21 20.97
N VAL A 22 66.48 22.53 21.61
CA VAL A 22 65.33 21.64 21.67
C VAL A 22 64.79 21.56 20.26
N CYS A 23 65.10 20.48 19.55
CA CYS A 23 64.35 20.10 18.36
C CYS A 23 62.90 19.84 18.81
N ALA A 24 62.03 20.83 18.61
CA ALA A 24 60.59 20.58 18.65
C ALA A 24 60.31 19.55 17.56
N PRO A 25 59.65 18.41 17.87
CA PRO A 25 59.19 17.52 16.83
C PRO A 25 58.24 18.31 15.93
N ASP A 26 58.46 18.21 14.62
CA ASP A 26 57.54 18.71 13.60
C ASP A 26 56.13 18.22 13.95
N ALA A 27 55.32 19.12 14.53
CA ALA A 27 53.91 18.88 14.69
C ALA A 27 53.33 18.95 13.28
N ALA A 28 53.32 17.79 12.60
CA ALA A 28 52.48 17.60 11.44
C ALA A 28 51.07 18.03 11.86
N ALA A 29 50.66 19.22 11.42
CA ALA A 29 49.41 19.82 11.84
C ALA A 29 48.30 18.82 11.54
N ALA A 30 47.74 18.22 12.60
CA ALA A 30 46.57 17.38 12.48
C ALA A 30 45.48 18.25 11.84
N ARG A 31 45.16 18.00 10.57
CA ARG A 31 44.06 18.68 9.89
C ARG A 31 42.82 18.47 10.75
N ALA A 32 42.14 19.56 11.09
CA ALA A 32 40.90 19.50 11.84
C ALA A 32 39.94 18.48 11.21
N ALA A 33 39.36 17.61 12.04
CA ALA A 33 38.38 16.64 11.57
C ALA A 33 37.09 17.37 11.15
N LEU A 34 36.51 16.95 10.03
CA LEU A 34 35.26 17.51 9.53
C LEU A 34 34.11 17.13 10.48
N ALA A 35 33.29 18.10 10.90
CA ALA A 35 32.05 17.85 11.63
C ALA A 35 30.84 17.85 10.68
N PRO A 36 29.71 17.19 11.02
CA PRO A 36 28.50 17.20 10.18
C PRO A 36 27.99 18.60 9.85
N GLU A 37 28.15 19.56 10.76
CA GLU A 37 27.73 20.95 10.61
C GLU A 37 28.60 21.72 9.60
N ASP A 38 29.80 21.22 9.30
CA ASP A 38 30.69 21.83 8.31
C ASP A 38 30.22 21.56 6.88
N CYS A 39 29.42 20.51 6.65
CA CYS A 39 29.02 20.09 5.31
C CYS A 39 28.24 21.19 4.58
N VAL A 40 27.37 21.92 5.28
CA VAL A 40 26.54 23.00 4.68
C VAL A 40 27.37 24.21 4.23
N LYS A 41 28.58 24.39 4.76
CA LYS A 41 29.46 25.51 4.38
C LYS A 41 29.94 25.39 2.92
N CYS A 42 29.92 24.18 2.36
CA CYS A 42 30.33 23.90 0.98
C CYS A 42 29.25 23.21 0.13
N HIS A 43 28.33 22.48 0.77
CA HIS A 43 27.25 21.75 0.11
C HIS A 43 25.90 22.29 0.56
N GLU A 44 25.31 23.19 -0.21
CA GLU A 44 24.01 23.78 0.15
C GLU A 44 22.84 22.83 -0.14
N ALA A 45 22.84 22.17 -1.30
CA ALA A 45 21.72 21.35 -1.76
C ALA A 45 21.48 20.06 -0.94
N PRO A 46 22.47 19.22 -0.64
CA PRO A 46 22.24 17.99 0.14
C PRO A 46 21.65 18.21 1.53
N PRO A 47 22.17 19.13 2.37
CA PRO A 47 21.55 19.42 3.67
C PRO A 47 20.14 20.00 3.54
N ALA A 48 19.88 20.83 2.52
CA ALA A 48 18.54 21.33 2.23
C ALA A 48 17.56 20.21 1.85
N ASP A 49 17.97 19.28 0.98
CA ASP A 49 17.18 18.10 0.61
C ASP A 49 16.89 17.20 1.83
N VAL A 50 17.88 16.96 2.69
CA VAL A 50 17.70 16.21 3.94
C VAL A 50 16.72 16.93 4.87
N ALA A 51 16.84 18.25 4.99
CA ALA A 51 15.95 19.05 5.81
C ALA A 51 14.50 19.03 5.30
N GLU A 52 14.30 19.12 3.99
CA GLU A 52 13.01 19.09 3.29
C GLU A 52 12.33 17.72 3.36
N GLY A 53 13.09 16.63 3.14
CA GLY A 53 12.50 15.33 2.82
C GLY A 53 13.33 14.10 3.20
N GLY A 54 14.36 14.24 4.03
CA GLY A 54 15.28 13.15 4.39
C GLY A 54 14.66 12.02 5.22
N GLY A 55 13.53 12.25 5.88
CA GLY A 55 12.91 11.26 6.77
C GLY A 55 13.91 10.80 7.84
N LYS A 56 14.16 9.49 7.95
CA LYS A 56 15.15 8.95 8.89
C LYS A 56 16.59 9.37 8.58
N HIS A 57 16.89 9.78 7.35
CA HIS A 57 18.22 10.32 7.01
C HIS A 57 18.49 11.70 7.66
N LYS A 58 17.44 12.36 8.15
CA LYS A 58 17.54 13.63 8.88
C LYS A 58 17.77 13.42 10.39
N SER A 59 17.27 12.31 10.95
CA SER A 59 17.17 12.11 12.40
C SER A 59 18.03 10.99 12.95
N ASP A 60 18.27 9.94 12.17
CA ASP A 60 18.85 8.68 12.66
C ASP A 60 20.29 8.48 12.15
N VAL A 61 20.75 9.33 11.22
CA VAL A 61 22.11 9.35 10.67
C VAL A 61 22.55 10.79 10.43
N THR A 62 23.85 10.99 10.38
CA THR A 62 24.54 12.23 10.07
C THR A 62 25.15 12.16 8.68
N CYS A 63 25.67 13.30 8.19
CA CYS A 63 26.39 13.35 6.93
C CYS A 63 27.58 12.36 6.90
N LEU A 64 28.25 12.16 8.04
CA LEU A 64 29.45 11.33 8.15
C LEU A 64 29.14 9.83 8.24
N ASP A 65 27.93 9.45 8.69
CA ASP A 65 27.50 8.05 8.70
C ASP A 65 27.31 7.50 7.28
N CYS A 66 26.94 8.37 6.34
CA CYS A 66 26.87 8.04 4.92
C CYS A 66 28.11 8.50 4.13
N HIS A 67 28.87 9.49 4.59
CA HIS A 67 30.08 9.97 3.91
C HIS A 67 31.30 9.76 4.82
N ALA A 68 31.80 8.53 4.88
CA ALA A 68 32.95 8.13 5.70
C ALA A 68 34.29 8.77 5.29
N GLY A 69 34.27 9.64 4.27
CA GLY A 69 35.43 10.42 3.82
C GLY A 69 35.02 11.45 2.76
N HIS A 70 35.96 12.30 2.36
CA HIS A 70 35.72 13.33 1.35
C HIS A 70 36.58 13.11 0.09
N ARG A 71 36.04 13.40 -1.09
CA ARG A 71 36.81 13.34 -2.34
C ARG A 71 37.81 14.51 -2.43
N PRO A 72 39.00 14.33 -3.05
CA PRO A 72 39.47 13.12 -3.72
C PRO A 72 40.11 12.07 -2.79
N ALA A 73 40.33 12.38 -1.52
CA ALA A 73 41.01 11.48 -0.57
C ALA A 73 40.28 10.14 -0.37
N SER A 74 38.96 10.13 -0.42
CA SER A 74 38.14 8.92 -0.43
C SER A 74 37.31 8.82 -1.71
N LYS A 75 37.70 7.88 -2.60
CA LYS A 75 36.99 7.63 -3.87
C LYS A 75 35.66 6.89 -3.68
N SER A 76 35.51 6.12 -2.60
CA SER A 76 34.31 5.34 -2.28
C SER A 76 33.88 5.67 -0.87
N ASN A 77 33.37 6.88 -0.69
CA ASN A 77 33.00 7.42 0.61
C ASN A 77 31.56 7.10 1.04
N ILE A 78 30.74 6.53 0.15
CA ILE A 78 29.32 6.24 0.41
C ILE A 78 29.11 4.72 0.59
N PRO A 79 28.52 4.26 1.71
CA PRO A 79 28.22 2.85 1.92
C PRO A 79 27.10 2.37 0.99
N ARG A 80 26.97 1.04 0.83
CA ARG A 80 25.83 0.48 0.09
C ARG A 80 24.57 0.64 0.93
N CYS A 81 23.44 0.95 0.29
CA CYS A 81 22.14 1.11 0.96
C CYS A 81 21.79 -0.11 1.85
N ALA A 82 22.10 -1.32 1.37
CA ALA A 82 21.84 -2.58 2.07
C ALA A 82 22.67 -2.80 3.36
N GLN A 83 23.63 -1.92 3.69
CA GLN A 83 24.34 -1.98 4.98
C GLN A 83 23.48 -1.48 6.15
N CYS A 84 22.45 -0.66 5.88
CA CYS A 84 21.55 -0.13 6.90
C CYS A 84 20.07 -0.45 6.59
N HIS A 85 19.72 -0.62 5.31
CA HIS A 85 18.39 -1.05 4.90
C HIS A 85 18.33 -2.57 4.78
N GLU A 86 17.77 -3.24 5.78
CA GLU A 86 17.70 -4.70 5.85
C GLU A 86 16.40 -5.22 6.51
N GLY A 87 16.24 -6.55 6.55
CA GLY A 87 15.14 -7.21 7.27
C GLY A 87 13.79 -7.27 6.54
N LYS A 88 13.69 -6.75 5.30
CA LYS A 88 12.49 -6.89 4.45
C LYS A 88 12.87 -7.23 3.00
N PRO A 89 12.03 -7.98 2.27
CA PRO A 89 12.31 -8.34 0.87
C PRO A 89 12.59 -7.14 -0.04
N HIS A 90 11.92 -6.01 0.21
CA HIS A 90 12.13 -4.76 -0.54
C HIS A 90 13.59 -4.28 -0.51
N TYR A 91 14.26 -4.42 0.63
CA TYR A 91 15.65 -3.97 0.77
C TYR A 91 16.67 -4.91 0.11
N GLY A 92 16.23 -6.10 -0.32
CA GLY A 92 17.05 -7.01 -1.14
C GLY A 92 17.13 -6.61 -2.63
N LEU A 93 16.43 -5.55 -3.05
CA LEU A 93 16.51 -5.04 -4.42
C LEU A 93 17.87 -4.39 -4.67
N LYS A 94 18.50 -4.71 -5.81
CA LYS A 94 19.86 -4.26 -6.14
C LYS A 94 19.94 -2.79 -6.55
N SER A 95 18.90 -2.26 -7.20
CA SER A 95 18.93 -0.95 -7.84
C SER A 95 18.04 0.07 -7.11
N CYS A 96 18.42 0.45 -5.89
CA CYS A 96 17.63 1.34 -5.03
C CYS A 96 17.36 2.70 -5.69
N LEU A 97 18.35 3.24 -6.41
CA LEU A 97 18.30 4.55 -7.07
C LEU A 97 17.46 4.57 -8.35
N GLU A 98 16.92 3.43 -8.81
CA GLU A 98 15.95 3.43 -9.91
C GLU A 98 14.60 4.03 -9.52
N CYS A 99 14.25 3.88 -8.24
CA CYS A 99 13.05 4.47 -7.68
C CYS A 99 13.41 5.66 -6.78
N HIS A 100 14.36 5.49 -5.86
CA HIS A 100 14.77 6.53 -4.91
C HIS A 100 15.86 7.43 -5.50
N ARG A 101 15.47 8.38 -6.36
CA ARG A 101 16.42 9.13 -7.19
C ARG A 101 17.37 10.03 -6.39
N ASN A 102 16.99 10.42 -5.17
CA ASN A 102 17.81 11.22 -4.28
C ASN A 102 17.90 10.59 -2.88
N PRO A 103 19.07 10.06 -2.47
CA PRO A 103 19.26 9.48 -1.14
C PRO A 103 19.15 10.52 -0.01
N HIS A 104 19.24 11.81 -0.28
CA HIS A 104 19.02 12.87 0.70
C HIS A 104 17.53 13.15 0.94
N LYS A 105 16.64 12.74 0.03
CA LYS A 105 15.19 12.75 0.24
C LYS A 105 14.53 11.50 -0.35
N PRO A 106 14.83 10.31 0.20
CA PRO A 106 14.61 9.04 -0.50
C PRO A 106 13.15 8.76 -0.82
N VAL A 107 12.22 9.08 0.08
CA VAL A 107 10.78 8.82 -0.15
C VAL A 107 10.14 9.89 -1.03
N GLN A 108 10.50 11.17 -0.88
CA GLN A 108 9.96 12.25 -1.71
C GLN A 108 10.48 12.20 -3.15
N SER A 109 11.75 11.81 -3.34
CA SER A 109 12.34 11.64 -4.67
C SER A 109 11.94 10.33 -5.36
N LEU A 110 10.98 9.60 -4.80
CA LEU A 110 10.55 8.33 -5.34
C LEU A 110 9.84 8.54 -6.67
N VAL A 111 10.39 7.96 -7.72
CA VAL A 111 9.80 7.92 -9.06
C VAL A 111 9.43 6.48 -9.40
N LEU A 112 8.18 6.27 -9.80
CA LEU A 112 7.73 4.97 -10.25
C LEU A 112 7.92 4.86 -11.76
N ALA A 113 8.83 3.97 -12.17
CA ALA A 113 9.05 3.73 -13.59
C ALA A 113 7.79 3.12 -14.25
N PRO A 114 7.48 3.49 -15.50
CA PRO A 114 6.41 2.84 -16.25
C PRO A 114 6.62 1.33 -16.32
N LYS A 115 5.52 0.57 -16.40
CA LYS A 115 5.56 -0.89 -16.56
C LYS A 115 6.31 -1.64 -15.44
N THR A 116 6.18 -1.18 -14.20
CA THR A 116 6.84 -1.80 -13.03
C THR A 116 5.83 -2.61 -12.22
N THR A 117 6.20 -3.84 -11.84
CA THR A 117 5.38 -4.72 -11.00
C THR A 117 6.19 -5.38 -9.88
N GLU A 118 7.29 -6.05 -10.21
CA GLU A 118 8.02 -6.96 -9.31
C GLU A 118 8.48 -6.28 -8.01
N PRO A 119 9.07 -5.06 -8.03
CA PRO A 119 9.45 -4.36 -6.81
C PRO A 119 8.26 -4.07 -5.87
N CYS A 120 7.07 -3.81 -6.42
CA CYS A 120 5.87 -3.51 -5.64
C CYS A 120 5.43 -4.73 -4.82
N LEU A 121 5.60 -5.94 -5.38
CA LEU A 121 5.18 -7.20 -4.78
C LEU A 121 6.05 -7.64 -3.59
N THR A 122 7.19 -6.98 -3.37
CA THR A 122 8.02 -7.20 -2.18
C THR A 122 7.31 -6.82 -0.87
N CYS A 123 6.28 -5.96 -0.95
CA CYS A 123 5.41 -5.58 0.16
C CYS A 123 3.92 -5.81 -0.13
N HIS A 124 3.47 -5.67 -1.39
CA HIS A 124 2.07 -5.85 -1.79
C HIS A 124 1.74 -7.29 -2.21
N THR A 125 2.03 -8.24 -1.31
CA THR A 125 1.84 -9.69 -1.57
C THR A 125 0.38 -10.08 -1.68
N ASP A 126 -0.50 -9.50 -0.86
CA ASP A 126 -1.94 -9.77 -0.88
C ASP A 126 -2.59 -9.35 -2.19
N GLN A 127 -2.17 -8.22 -2.76
CA GLN A 127 -2.65 -7.68 -4.02
C GLN A 127 -2.23 -8.62 -5.17
N ALA A 128 -0.98 -9.11 -5.13
CA ALA A 128 -0.51 -10.16 -6.04
C ALA A 128 -1.36 -11.43 -5.95
N LYS A 129 -1.63 -11.91 -4.73
CA LYS A 129 -2.48 -13.08 -4.49
C LYS A 129 -3.90 -12.88 -5.04
N GLN A 130 -4.51 -11.72 -4.77
CA GLN A 130 -5.85 -11.39 -5.27
C GLN A 130 -5.92 -11.41 -6.81
N LEU A 131 -4.96 -10.80 -7.49
CA LEU A 131 -4.91 -10.77 -8.96
C LEU A 131 -4.68 -12.15 -9.58
N LYS A 132 -3.89 -12.99 -8.92
CA LYS A 132 -3.62 -14.38 -9.33
C LYS A 132 -4.85 -15.27 -9.15
N GLU A 133 -5.52 -15.16 -8.01
CA GLU A 133 -6.70 -15.96 -7.68
C GLU A 133 -7.97 -15.49 -8.40
N ASN A 134 -8.02 -14.23 -8.85
CA ASN A 134 -9.19 -13.64 -9.49
C ASN A 134 -8.83 -12.97 -10.84
N PRO A 135 -8.48 -13.76 -11.88
CA PRO A 135 -8.05 -13.22 -13.17
C PRO A 135 -9.06 -12.24 -13.80
N SER A 136 -8.55 -11.05 -14.15
CA SER A 136 -9.32 -9.99 -14.79
C SER A 136 -8.44 -9.16 -15.72
N ARG A 137 -9.01 -8.14 -16.38
CA ARG A 137 -8.22 -7.20 -17.19
C ARG A 137 -7.12 -6.50 -16.38
N HIS A 138 -7.33 -6.34 -15.07
CA HIS A 138 -6.33 -5.75 -14.17
C HIS A 138 -5.13 -6.68 -13.95
N SER A 139 -5.30 -8.00 -14.03
CA SER A 139 -4.20 -8.97 -13.89
C SER A 139 -3.18 -8.87 -15.03
N GLY A 140 -3.56 -8.31 -16.18
CA GLY A 140 -2.67 -8.03 -17.31
C GLY A 140 -2.11 -6.61 -17.33
N GLN A 141 -2.28 -5.82 -16.26
CA GLN A 141 -1.72 -4.48 -16.15
C GLN A 141 -0.47 -4.50 -15.27
N PHE A 142 0.46 -3.59 -15.54
CA PHE A 142 1.54 -3.29 -14.60
C PHE A 142 1.01 -2.47 -13.43
N CYS A 143 1.59 -2.62 -12.25
CA CYS A 143 1.15 -1.88 -11.06
C CYS A 143 1.17 -0.36 -11.31
N THR A 144 2.20 0.12 -11.99
CA THR A 144 2.38 1.54 -12.30
C THR A 144 1.49 2.09 -13.41
N ASN A 145 0.71 1.25 -14.11
CA ASN A 145 -0.31 1.73 -15.05
C ASN A 145 -1.46 2.44 -14.33
N CYS A 146 -1.69 2.12 -13.06
CA CYS A 146 -2.70 2.78 -12.24
C CYS A 146 -2.05 3.53 -11.07
N HIS A 147 -1.08 2.92 -10.39
CA HIS A 147 -0.37 3.53 -9.27
C HIS A 147 0.80 4.38 -9.77
N ASP A 148 0.51 5.65 -10.03
CA ASP A 148 1.47 6.67 -10.48
C ASP A 148 2.27 7.29 -9.32
N VAL A 149 1.67 7.30 -8.13
CA VAL A 149 2.28 7.84 -6.91
C VAL A 149 2.29 6.77 -5.83
N HIS A 150 3.46 6.53 -5.23
CA HIS A 150 3.58 5.57 -4.14
C HIS A 150 2.73 6.01 -2.93
N ARG A 151 2.06 5.05 -2.29
CA ARG A 151 1.07 5.26 -1.20
C ARG A 151 -0.18 6.03 -1.59
N LYS A 152 -0.40 6.29 -2.89
CA LYS A 152 -1.67 6.81 -3.40
C LYS A 152 -2.52 5.69 -3.95
N VAL A 153 -3.80 5.71 -3.58
CA VAL A 153 -4.81 4.83 -4.15
C VAL A 153 -5.49 5.57 -5.32
N PRO A 154 -5.41 5.05 -6.55
CA PRO A 154 -6.01 5.70 -7.72
C PRO A 154 -7.54 5.66 -7.68
N ASP A 155 -8.15 6.66 -8.31
CA ASP A 155 -9.58 6.71 -8.53
C ASP A 155 -10.02 5.72 -9.61
N CYS A 156 -11.13 5.04 -9.37
CA CYS A 156 -11.73 4.06 -10.27
C CYS A 156 -12.30 4.76 -11.51
N VAL A 157 -12.87 5.96 -11.31
CA VAL A 157 -13.54 6.74 -12.36
C VAL A 157 -12.60 7.28 -13.43
N LYS A 158 -11.27 7.21 -13.23
CA LYS A 158 -10.28 7.50 -14.29
C LYS A 158 -10.41 6.55 -15.49
N CYS A 159 -10.95 5.35 -15.30
CA CYS A 159 -11.09 4.36 -16.36
C CYS A 159 -12.46 3.66 -16.39
N HIS A 160 -13.22 3.69 -15.29
CA HIS A 160 -14.51 3.01 -15.18
C HIS A 160 -15.65 4.01 -15.06
N ARG A 161 -16.79 3.70 -15.69
CA ARG A 161 -18.02 4.48 -15.53
C ARG A 161 -18.83 3.95 -14.35
N PRO A 162 -19.47 4.81 -13.54
CA PRO A 162 -20.37 4.38 -12.49
C PRO A 162 -21.59 3.65 -13.07
N HIS A 163 -22.23 2.80 -12.26
CA HIS A 163 -23.40 2.02 -12.70
C HIS A 163 -24.73 2.80 -12.59
N SER A 164 -24.74 3.96 -11.93
CA SER A 164 -25.85 4.90 -11.91
C SER A 164 -25.31 6.34 -11.82
N ALA A 165 -26.17 7.34 -12.03
CA ALA A 165 -25.76 8.75 -11.99
C ALA A 165 -25.42 9.22 -10.58
N GLU A 166 -25.98 8.56 -9.56
CA GLU A 166 -25.85 8.90 -8.15
C GLU A 166 -24.62 8.26 -7.50
N MET A 167 -23.99 7.30 -8.18
CA MET A 167 -22.84 6.55 -7.65
C MET A 167 -21.55 7.36 -7.78
N ALA A 168 -20.91 7.64 -6.65
CA ALA A 168 -19.66 8.39 -6.55
C ALA A 168 -18.42 7.47 -6.46
N GLN A 169 -17.23 8.07 -6.56
CA GLN A 169 -15.95 7.34 -6.49
C GLN A 169 -15.79 6.49 -5.21
N GLY A 170 -16.35 6.94 -4.08
CA GLY A 170 -16.34 6.20 -2.81
C GLY A 170 -17.18 4.91 -2.86
N ASP A 171 -18.20 4.88 -3.71
CA ASP A 171 -19.16 3.77 -3.77
C ASP A 171 -18.62 2.57 -4.54
N CYS A 172 -17.67 2.77 -5.47
CA CYS A 172 -17.11 1.69 -6.27
C CYS A 172 -16.57 0.54 -5.40
N ARG A 173 -15.99 0.90 -4.24
CA ARG A 173 -15.35 -0.05 -3.31
C ARG A 173 -16.32 -0.75 -2.38
N LYS A 174 -17.57 -0.29 -2.31
CA LYS A 174 -18.64 -0.99 -1.57
C LYS A 174 -18.92 -2.37 -2.16
N CYS A 175 -18.71 -2.55 -3.47
CA CYS A 175 -19.00 -3.79 -4.18
C CYS A 175 -17.77 -4.40 -4.86
N HIS A 176 -16.86 -3.59 -5.39
CA HIS A 176 -15.69 -4.05 -6.14
C HIS A 176 -14.39 -3.85 -5.37
N LYS A 177 -13.43 -4.77 -5.53
CA LYS A 177 -12.03 -4.52 -5.16
C LYS A 177 -11.17 -4.47 -6.42
N ALA A 178 -10.30 -3.45 -6.53
CA ALA A 178 -9.49 -3.23 -7.73
C ALA A 178 -8.65 -4.46 -8.14
N HIS A 179 -8.14 -5.24 -7.19
CA HIS A 179 -7.32 -6.42 -7.46
C HIS A 179 -8.12 -7.72 -7.61
N ARG A 180 -9.46 -7.66 -7.48
CA ARG A 180 -10.38 -8.79 -7.74
C ARG A 180 -11.77 -8.30 -8.17
N PRO A 181 -11.88 -7.48 -9.23
CA PRO A 181 -13.09 -6.69 -9.50
C PRO A 181 -14.31 -7.54 -9.82
N LYS A 182 -14.11 -8.77 -10.31
CA LYS A 182 -15.19 -9.74 -10.61
C LYS A 182 -15.73 -10.46 -9.37
N ALA A 183 -14.95 -10.51 -8.29
CA ALA A 183 -15.36 -11.12 -7.03
C ALA A 183 -16.15 -10.09 -6.20
N VAL A 184 -17.35 -9.77 -6.68
CA VAL A 184 -18.24 -8.78 -6.06
C VAL A 184 -18.63 -9.22 -4.67
N ALA A 185 -18.37 -8.36 -3.71
CA ALA A 185 -18.70 -8.54 -2.30
C ALA A 185 -19.06 -7.17 -1.71
N TYR A 186 -20.04 -7.14 -0.83
CA TYR A 186 -20.59 -5.92 -0.27
C TYR A 186 -20.98 -6.10 1.20
N GLY A 187 -21.05 -4.98 1.91
CA GLY A 187 -21.46 -4.92 3.31
C GLY A 187 -22.97 -5.07 3.48
N ALA A 188 -23.39 -5.22 4.74
CA ALA A 188 -24.80 -5.31 5.12
C ALA A 188 -25.54 -3.96 5.04
N ASP A 189 -24.84 -2.88 4.77
CA ASP A 189 -25.32 -1.50 4.72
C ASP A 189 -25.64 -1.01 3.28
N VAL A 190 -25.40 -1.84 2.26
CA VAL A 190 -25.69 -1.46 0.87
C VAL A 190 -27.21 -1.42 0.61
N PRO A 191 -27.77 -0.26 0.22
CA PRO A 191 -29.20 -0.11 0.01
C PRO A 191 -29.69 -0.78 -1.29
N ASN A 192 -30.97 -1.18 -1.32
CA ASN A 192 -31.58 -1.86 -2.47
C ASN A 192 -31.46 -1.09 -3.78
N ARG A 193 -31.46 0.25 -3.75
CA ARG A 193 -31.31 1.08 -4.95
C ARG A 193 -29.97 0.86 -5.66
N ASP A 194 -28.90 0.61 -4.90
CA ASP A 194 -27.56 0.38 -5.46
C ASP A 194 -27.52 -0.97 -6.19
N CYS A 195 -28.28 -1.95 -5.69
CA CYS A 195 -28.50 -3.22 -6.39
C CYS A 195 -29.30 -3.00 -7.69
N GLY A 196 -30.26 -2.08 -7.67
CA GLY A 196 -31.09 -1.68 -8.81
C GLY A 196 -30.32 -1.11 -10.00
N ALA A 197 -29.13 -0.55 -9.77
CA ALA A 197 -28.26 -0.09 -10.86
C ALA A 197 -27.95 -1.21 -11.87
N CYS A 198 -27.84 -2.46 -11.41
CA CYS A 198 -27.68 -3.64 -12.26
C CYS A 198 -28.95 -4.51 -12.33
N HIS A 199 -29.74 -4.56 -11.25
CA HIS A 199 -30.89 -5.44 -11.10
C HIS A 199 -32.22 -4.70 -11.15
N LYS A 200 -32.42 -3.86 -12.17
CA LYS A 200 -33.62 -3.03 -12.35
C LYS A 200 -34.93 -3.82 -12.20
N GLN A 201 -35.02 -4.98 -12.86
CA GLN A 201 -36.22 -5.82 -12.81
C GLN A 201 -36.48 -6.39 -11.41
N ALA A 202 -35.45 -6.91 -10.73
CA ALA A 202 -35.62 -7.47 -9.39
C ALA A 202 -36.04 -6.39 -8.38
N LEU A 203 -35.43 -5.20 -8.47
CA LEU A 203 -35.82 -4.07 -7.65
C LEU A 203 -37.26 -3.64 -7.93
N ALA A 204 -37.66 -3.58 -9.20
CA ALA A 204 -39.03 -3.22 -9.59
C ALA A 204 -40.06 -4.22 -9.05
N LEU A 205 -39.82 -5.52 -9.23
CA LEU A 205 -40.68 -6.59 -8.69
C LEU A 205 -40.79 -6.49 -7.16
N LEU A 206 -39.66 -6.39 -6.45
CA LEU A 206 -39.65 -6.30 -4.99
C LEU A 206 -40.33 -5.02 -4.48
N SER A 207 -40.26 -3.92 -5.24
CA SER A 207 -40.92 -2.67 -4.86
C SER A 207 -42.43 -2.70 -5.14
N ALA A 208 -42.86 -3.52 -6.10
CA ALA A 208 -44.26 -3.65 -6.51
C ALA A 208 -45.02 -4.77 -5.79
N THR A 209 -44.32 -5.76 -5.19
CA THR A 209 -44.98 -6.86 -4.49
C THR A 209 -45.76 -6.37 -3.25
N GLU A 210 -46.90 -6.99 -3.00
CA GLU A 210 -47.72 -6.78 -1.79
C GLU A 210 -47.24 -7.61 -0.59
N THR A 211 -46.22 -8.46 -0.78
CA THR A 211 -45.69 -9.30 0.30
C THR A 211 -44.76 -8.53 1.23
N LYS A 212 -44.58 -9.02 2.46
CA LYS A 212 -43.65 -8.43 3.45
C LYS A 212 -42.19 -8.37 2.98
N HIS A 213 -41.82 -9.12 1.94
CA HIS A 213 -40.48 -9.06 1.34
C HIS A 213 -40.15 -7.67 0.78
N LYS A 214 -41.14 -6.86 0.39
CA LYS A 214 -40.95 -5.48 -0.09
C LYS A 214 -40.09 -4.62 0.84
N SER A 215 -40.15 -4.88 2.16
CA SER A 215 -39.38 -4.14 3.18
C SER A 215 -38.06 -4.81 3.56
N VAL A 216 -37.66 -5.91 2.90
CA VAL A 216 -36.42 -6.63 3.20
C VAL A 216 -35.30 -6.10 2.32
N ALA A 217 -34.16 -5.79 2.92
CA ALA A 217 -32.97 -5.37 2.18
C ALA A 217 -32.43 -6.52 1.33
N CYS A 218 -31.99 -6.25 0.10
CA CYS A 218 -31.39 -7.24 -0.81
C CYS A 218 -30.22 -7.98 -0.13
N VAL A 219 -29.39 -7.24 0.60
CA VAL A 219 -28.24 -7.78 1.35
C VAL A 219 -28.62 -8.73 2.47
N LYS A 220 -29.89 -8.75 2.92
CA LYS A 220 -30.36 -9.69 3.94
C LYS A 220 -30.56 -11.10 3.39
N CYS A 221 -30.88 -11.22 2.10
CA CYS A 221 -30.92 -12.51 1.41
C CYS A 221 -29.62 -12.77 0.67
N HIS A 222 -29.02 -11.76 0.05
CA HIS A 222 -27.76 -11.91 -0.67
C HIS A 222 -26.55 -11.60 0.23
N GLU A 223 -26.48 -12.23 1.41
CA GLU A 223 -25.55 -11.86 2.50
C GLU A 223 -24.07 -12.01 2.11
N ASN A 224 -23.31 -10.92 2.26
CA ASN A 224 -21.83 -10.81 2.18
C ASN A 224 -21.16 -11.33 0.89
N ARG A 225 -21.93 -11.90 -0.04
CA ARG A 225 -21.45 -12.46 -1.29
C ARG A 225 -22.54 -12.31 -2.35
N HIS A 226 -22.14 -11.75 -3.48
CA HIS A 226 -23.01 -11.66 -4.64
C HIS A 226 -23.53 -13.04 -5.06
N LYS A 227 -24.84 -13.15 -5.31
CA LYS A 227 -25.59 -14.36 -5.66
C LYS A 227 -25.78 -15.38 -4.53
N ALA A 228 -25.38 -15.09 -3.29
CA ALA A 228 -25.81 -15.93 -2.17
C ALA A 228 -27.34 -15.88 -2.07
N VAL A 229 -28.00 -17.01 -1.85
CA VAL A 229 -29.45 -17.06 -1.58
C VAL A 229 -29.65 -18.08 -0.47
N PRO A 230 -30.16 -17.69 0.71
CA PRO A 230 -30.44 -18.62 1.79
C PRO A 230 -31.64 -19.49 1.43
N GLU A 231 -31.72 -20.63 2.10
CA GLU A 231 -32.94 -21.44 2.08
C GLU A 231 -34.07 -20.65 2.76
N CYS A 232 -35.28 -20.68 2.17
CA CYS A 232 -36.43 -19.93 2.69
C CYS A 232 -36.75 -20.28 4.16
N GLN A 233 -36.48 -21.53 4.53
CA GLN A 233 -36.72 -22.09 5.85
C GLN A 233 -35.82 -21.45 6.91
N GLN A 234 -34.69 -20.83 6.54
CA GLN A 234 -33.82 -20.12 7.50
C GLN A 234 -34.53 -18.93 8.16
N CYS A 235 -35.57 -18.38 7.52
CA CYS A 235 -36.39 -17.32 8.10
C CYS A 235 -37.83 -17.77 8.39
N HIS A 236 -38.39 -18.69 7.58
CA HIS A 236 -39.80 -19.09 7.70
C HIS A 236 -40.03 -20.40 8.47
N GLY A 237 -39.01 -21.25 8.65
CA GLY A 237 -39.18 -22.64 9.07
C GLY A 237 -39.94 -23.49 8.04
N SER A 238 -40.34 -24.71 8.43
CA SER A 238 -41.18 -25.55 7.58
C SER A 238 -42.65 -25.19 7.73
N LYS A 239 -43.20 -24.43 6.77
CA LYS A 239 -44.61 -24.03 6.75
C LYS A 239 -45.55 -25.06 6.11
N HIS A 240 -45.01 -26.12 5.52
CA HIS A 240 -45.78 -27.17 4.84
C HIS A 240 -45.50 -28.55 5.46
N PRO A 241 -46.44 -29.51 5.32
CA PRO A 241 -46.24 -30.89 5.77
C PRO A 241 -45.03 -31.55 5.10
N ALA A 242 -44.34 -32.43 5.83
CA ALA A 242 -43.13 -33.11 5.35
C ALA A 242 -43.35 -33.88 4.04
N ALA A 243 -44.54 -34.49 3.85
CA ALA A 243 -44.89 -35.20 2.61
C ALA A 243 -44.90 -34.26 1.38
N MET A 244 -45.39 -33.03 1.53
CA MET A 244 -45.40 -32.03 0.46
C MET A 244 -43.99 -31.56 0.15
N MET A 245 -43.20 -31.23 1.19
CA MET A 245 -41.81 -30.80 1.02
C MET A 245 -40.92 -31.90 0.41
N LYS A 246 -41.23 -33.19 0.67
CA LYS A 246 -40.54 -34.33 0.04
C LYS A 246 -40.88 -34.45 -1.45
N LYS A 247 -42.14 -34.18 -1.84
CA LYS A 247 -42.59 -34.25 -3.24
C LYS A 247 -42.18 -33.01 -4.05
N PHE A 248 -42.15 -31.85 -3.43
CA PHE A 248 -41.82 -30.55 -4.03
C PHE A 248 -40.67 -29.89 -3.25
N PRO A 249 -39.42 -30.29 -3.49
CA PRO A 249 -38.28 -29.84 -2.69
C PRO A 249 -37.89 -28.38 -2.90
N LYS A 250 -38.42 -27.71 -3.94
CA LYS A 250 -38.16 -26.31 -4.25
C LYS A 250 -39.43 -25.49 -4.10
N CYS A 251 -39.38 -24.46 -3.26
CA CYS A 251 -40.48 -23.51 -3.09
C CYS A 251 -40.91 -22.91 -4.45
N GLY A 252 -39.93 -22.65 -5.32
CA GLY A 252 -40.09 -22.16 -6.70
C GLY A 252 -41.06 -22.93 -7.61
N MET A 253 -41.47 -24.15 -7.22
CA MET A 253 -42.41 -24.97 -7.98
C MET A 253 -43.86 -24.51 -7.79
N CYS A 254 -44.17 -23.92 -6.63
CA CYS A 254 -45.51 -23.46 -6.26
C CYS A 254 -45.52 -22.02 -5.74
N HIS A 255 -44.37 -21.41 -5.50
CA HIS A 255 -44.15 -20.01 -5.17
C HIS A 255 -43.27 -19.42 -6.27
N ASN A 256 -43.53 -18.20 -6.74
CA ASN A 256 -42.60 -17.50 -7.63
C ASN A 256 -41.32 -17.10 -6.85
N VAL A 257 -40.45 -16.26 -7.42
CA VAL A 257 -39.22 -15.79 -6.79
C VAL A 257 -39.50 -14.93 -5.55
N ALA A 258 -38.54 -14.83 -4.64
CA ALA A 258 -38.66 -14.00 -3.43
C ALA A 258 -38.91 -12.51 -3.73
N HIS A 259 -38.51 -12.04 -4.92
CA HIS A 259 -38.79 -10.67 -5.39
C HIS A 259 -40.24 -10.45 -5.83
N ASP A 260 -41.02 -11.51 -6.07
CA ASP A 260 -42.40 -11.41 -6.58
C ASP A 260 -43.24 -12.59 -6.08
N LEU A 261 -43.16 -12.84 -4.77
CA LEU A 261 -43.69 -14.06 -4.18
C LEU A 261 -45.22 -14.13 -4.37
N ASN A 262 -45.70 -15.29 -4.82
CA ASN A 262 -47.12 -15.60 -5.05
C ASN A 262 -47.83 -14.78 -6.13
N HIS A 263 -47.07 -14.17 -7.04
CA HIS A 263 -47.63 -13.54 -8.22
C HIS A 263 -47.29 -14.39 -9.45
N TRP A 264 -48.32 -14.87 -10.15
CA TRP A 264 -48.21 -15.58 -11.42
C TRP A 264 -48.98 -14.79 -12.46
N PRO A 265 -48.32 -14.24 -13.50
CA PRO A 265 -49.05 -13.59 -14.57
C PRO A 265 -50.00 -14.61 -15.21
N GLU A 266 -51.24 -14.18 -15.44
CA GLU A 266 -52.27 -15.03 -16.05
C GLU A 266 -51.73 -15.62 -17.37
N GLY A 267 -51.75 -16.96 -17.48
CA GLY A 267 -51.27 -17.68 -18.67
C GLY A 267 -49.81 -18.15 -18.65
N ALA A 268 -49.04 -17.92 -17.59
CA ALA A 268 -47.68 -18.49 -17.49
C ALA A 268 -47.72 -20.00 -17.22
N ALA A 269 -47.40 -20.80 -18.23
CA ALA A 269 -47.19 -22.25 -18.07
C ALA A 269 -46.10 -22.52 -17.02
N PRO A 270 -46.23 -23.58 -16.19
CA PRO A 270 -45.25 -23.90 -15.18
C PRO A 270 -43.87 -24.07 -15.81
N VAL A 271 -42.88 -23.37 -15.26
CA VAL A 271 -41.48 -23.45 -15.69
C VAL A 271 -41.03 -24.90 -15.55
N LYS A 272 -40.97 -25.63 -16.67
CA LYS A 272 -40.39 -26.97 -16.72
C LYS A 272 -38.97 -26.85 -16.18
N SER A 273 -38.68 -27.51 -15.06
CA SER A 273 -37.33 -27.57 -14.50
C SER A 273 -36.41 -28.12 -15.58
N LYS A 274 -35.47 -27.31 -16.08
CA LYS A 274 -34.41 -27.83 -16.93
C LYS A 274 -33.66 -28.87 -16.12
N ALA A 275 -33.72 -30.13 -16.57
CA ALA A 275 -32.93 -31.21 -16.01
C ALA A 275 -31.46 -30.79 -15.98
N ALA A 276 -30.78 -31.13 -14.89
CA ALA A 276 -29.35 -30.89 -14.76
C ALA A 276 -28.62 -31.48 -15.99
N PRO A 277 -27.61 -30.79 -16.55
CA PRO A 277 -26.85 -31.34 -17.66
C PRO A 277 -26.25 -32.68 -17.24
N ALA A 278 -26.52 -33.71 -18.04
CA ALA A 278 -25.93 -35.02 -17.87
C ALA A 278 -24.41 -34.87 -17.79
N LYS A 279 -23.81 -35.46 -16.76
CA LYS A 279 -22.34 -35.51 -16.62
C LYS A 279 -21.79 -36.18 -17.87
N SER A 280 -21.06 -35.43 -18.69
CA SER A 280 -20.29 -35.98 -19.80
C SER A 280 -19.28 -36.98 -19.23
N GLY A 281 -19.50 -38.26 -19.51
CA GLY A 281 -18.58 -39.33 -19.17
C GLY A 281 -17.21 -39.04 -19.75
N LYS A 282 -16.18 -39.19 -18.92
CA LYS A 282 -14.78 -39.23 -19.36
C LYS A 282 -14.65 -40.33 -20.42
N LYS A 283 -14.37 -39.95 -21.67
CA LYS A 283 -13.68 -40.84 -22.61
C LYS A 283 -12.18 -40.58 -22.47
N LYS A 284 -11.47 -41.55 -21.88
CA LYS A 284 -10.06 -41.84 -22.19
C LYS A 284 -10.03 -42.50 -23.60
N PRO A 285 -8.97 -42.37 -24.41
CA PRO A 285 -7.56 -42.55 -24.04
C PRO A 285 -6.78 -41.27 -23.79
#